data_AF-A0A8B9VMS2-F1
#
_entry.id   AF-A0A8B9VMS2-F1
#
_cell.length_a   1.000
_cell.length_b   1.000
_cell.length_c   1.000
_cell.angle_alpha   90.00
_cell.angle_beta   90.00
_cell.angle_gamma   90.00
#
_symmetry.space_group_name_H-M   'P 1'
#
loop_
_entity.id
_entity.type
_entity.pdbx_description
1 polymer ?
#
loop_
_entity_poly.entity_id
_entity_poly.type
_entity_poly.pdbx_seq_one_letter_code
_entity_poly.pdbx_strand_id
1 'polypeptide(L)'
;MKTSRRSFHKKITFENRSCAGKGRRMMNHFMILAVLLPLRTCHTAYSQQGSLMFPVTYFNVSKDLALQHLIVEWDVDKTAHDAELAMSFEIQVHRADEATVWTDFHNVTLNKSGKPLHWIWDSDLPLECMSHSVRIRSKAEASKIWSQWSPWETVLGLDASDNYGPKIFPEEKVIEEGLGITLCCIGRKGQIIKEFFLSDSDVNYFNKTNRQIGLLTAKNVTLRGASQPVSVFCKEPCSEEPCYAHAVFFVGRPPDTPGDFSCQTRNMTTVTCTWNQGRDTYLYGCHSSKHTLFDDSFLTVWFKVSGISDLCIGSLPQRHLNP
;
A
#
# COMPACT_ATOMS: atom_id res chain seq x y z
N MET A 1 1.43 -14.14 43.42
CA MET A 1 1.53 -12.96 44.31
C MET A 1 0.88 -11.77 43.61
N LYS A 2 -0.16 -11.18 44.21
CA LYS A 2 -0.91 -10.01 43.73
C LYS A 2 -0.26 -8.72 44.25
N THR A 3 -0.12 -7.71 43.41
CA THR A 3 0.15 -6.30 43.79
C THR A 3 -0.30 -5.40 42.64
N SER A 4 -1.56 -4.93 42.60
CA SER A 4 -2.10 -3.71 43.23
C SER A 4 -1.30 -2.43 42.95
N ARG A 5 -1.75 -1.63 41.97
CA ARG A 5 -1.36 -0.22 41.77
C ARG A 5 -2.40 0.68 42.46
N ARG A 6 -1.98 1.41 43.49
CA ARG A 6 -2.77 2.47 44.14
C ARG A 6 -2.61 3.79 43.37
N SER A 7 -3.75 4.45 43.16
CA SER A 7 -3.89 5.82 42.67
C SER A 7 -3.61 6.83 43.78
N PHE A 8 -2.91 7.91 43.47
CA PHE A 8 -2.70 9.06 44.35
C PHE A 8 -3.76 10.13 44.07
N HIS A 9 -4.65 10.39 45.02
CA HIS A 9 -5.53 11.57 45.02
C HIS A 9 -4.95 12.62 45.97
N LYS A 10 -4.64 13.81 45.44
CA LYS A 10 -4.25 14.99 46.24
C LYS A 10 -5.53 15.75 46.60
N LYS A 11 -5.82 15.83 47.90
CA LYS A 11 -6.97 16.54 48.48
C LYS A 11 -6.54 17.99 48.75
N ILE A 12 -7.22 18.98 48.16
CA ILE A 12 -7.03 20.40 48.48
C ILE A 12 -8.27 20.85 49.22
N THR A 13 -8.08 21.28 50.46
CA THR A 13 -9.11 21.83 51.36
C THR A 13 -9.24 23.32 51.10
N PHE A 14 -10.45 23.82 50.87
CA PHE A 14 -10.73 25.26 50.87
C PHE A 14 -11.41 25.66 52.18
N GLU A 15 -10.80 26.63 52.86
CA GLU A 15 -11.23 27.20 54.12
C GLU A 15 -12.31 28.27 53.84
N ASN A 16 -13.51 28.09 54.39
CA ASN A 16 -14.60 29.06 54.27
C ASN A 16 -14.36 30.23 55.24
N ARG A 17 -13.96 31.40 54.72
CA ARG A 17 -14.14 32.67 55.44
C ARG A 17 -15.46 33.31 55.04
N SER A 18 -16.36 33.37 56.02
CA SER A 18 -17.59 34.15 55.98
C SER A 18 -17.27 35.64 56.12
N CYS A 19 -17.83 36.47 55.24
CA CYS A 19 -18.07 37.89 55.52
C CYS A 19 -19.58 38.13 55.38
N ALA A 20 -20.24 38.20 56.54
CA ALA A 20 -21.60 38.66 56.66
C ALA A 20 -21.66 40.18 56.42
N GLY A 21 -22.26 40.59 55.30
CA GLY A 21 -22.63 41.97 55.03
C GLY A 21 -24.14 42.07 54.83
N LYS A 22 -24.86 42.56 55.85
CA LYS A 22 -26.27 42.96 55.75
C LYS A 22 -26.39 44.14 54.78
N GLY A 23 -27.15 43.96 53.70
CA GLY A 23 -27.52 45.03 52.79
C GLY A 23 -28.79 44.67 52.02
N ARG A 24 -29.94 45.05 52.57
CA ARG A 24 -31.26 44.89 51.92
C ARG A 24 -31.31 45.87 50.75
N ARG A 25 -31.13 45.39 49.52
CA ARG A 25 -31.51 46.13 48.29
C ARG A 25 -32.35 45.20 47.42
N MET A 26 -33.55 45.67 47.07
CA MET A 26 -34.42 45.01 46.10
C MET A 26 -33.64 44.78 44.81
N MET A 27 -33.51 43.51 44.42
CA MET A 27 -32.98 43.11 43.12
C MET A 27 -33.99 43.55 42.05
N ASN A 28 -33.67 44.62 41.33
CA ASN A 28 -34.41 45.00 40.15
C ASN A 28 -34.31 43.88 39.09
N HIS A 29 -35.44 43.57 38.47
CA HIS A 29 -35.64 42.53 37.45
C HIS A 29 -34.60 42.60 36.30
N PHE A 30 -34.01 43.78 36.07
CA PHE A 30 -32.96 44.03 35.07
C PHE A 30 -31.58 43.41 35.42
N MET A 31 -31.20 43.29 36.70
CA MET A 31 -29.90 42.71 37.09
C MET A 31 -29.88 41.18 36.98
N ILE A 32 -31.04 40.53 37.11
CA ILE A 32 -31.19 39.08 36.92
C ILE A 32 -31.03 38.72 35.44
N LEU A 33 -31.57 39.54 34.54
CA LEU A 33 -31.38 39.39 33.09
C LEU A 33 -29.91 39.58 32.67
N ALA A 34 -29.19 40.53 33.28
CA ALA A 34 -27.79 40.81 32.96
C ALA A 34 -26.81 39.68 33.34
N VAL A 35 -27.16 38.82 34.30
CA VAL A 35 -26.35 37.65 34.70
C VAL A 35 -26.72 36.39 33.91
N LEU A 36 -27.98 36.25 33.50
CA LEU A 36 -28.43 35.11 32.70
C LEU A 36 -27.99 35.17 31.23
N LEU A 37 -27.76 36.36 30.67
CA LEU A 37 -27.24 36.57 29.31
C LEU A 37 -25.79 36.03 29.10
N PRO A 38 -24.81 36.29 29.99
CA PRO A 38 -23.49 35.69 29.90
C PRO A 38 -23.48 34.19 30.23
N LEU A 39 -24.35 33.71 31.13
CA LEU A 39 -24.48 32.28 31.41
C LEU A 39 -25.14 31.51 30.25
N ARG A 40 -26.13 32.08 29.56
CA ARG A 40 -26.69 31.50 28.32
C ARG A 40 -25.67 31.46 27.20
N THR A 41 -24.87 32.52 27.01
CA THR A 41 -23.82 32.54 25.98
C THR A 41 -22.66 31.59 26.30
N CYS A 42 -22.32 31.42 27.58
CA CYS A 42 -21.33 30.43 28.01
C CYS A 42 -21.87 28.99 27.91
N HIS A 43 -23.16 28.76 28.19
CA HIS A 43 -23.79 27.46 27.97
C HIS A 43 -23.98 27.13 26.49
N THR A 44 -24.22 28.10 25.61
CA THR A 44 -24.25 27.86 24.15
C THR A 44 -22.86 27.67 23.56
N ALA A 45 -21.81 28.30 24.12
CA ALA A 45 -20.44 28.03 23.72
C ALA A 45 -19.95 26.65 24.19
N TYR A 46 -20.37 26.20 25.39
CA TYR A 46 -20.04 24.86 25.91
C TYR A 46 -20.91 23.75 25.31
N SER A 47 -22.15 24.06 24.89
CA SER A 47 -23.08 23.10 24.26
C SER A 47 -22.80 22.86 22.77
N GLN A 48 -21.96 23.70 22.12
CA GLN A 48 -21.48 23.46 20.75
C GLN A 48 -20.24 22.57 20.69
N GLN A 49 -19.78 22.03 21.82
CA GLN A 49 -18.98 20.79 21.82
C GLN A 49 -19.87 19.56 21.50
N GLY A 50 -20.86 19.74 20.62
CA GLY A 50 -21.42 18.62 19.88
C GLY A 50 -20.24 17.98 19.16
N SER A 51 -20.10 16.66 19.27
CA SER A 51 -19.02 15.91 18.65
C SER A 51 -18.90 16.26 17.18
N LEU A 52 -18.02 17.21 16.85
CA LEU A 52 -17.77 17.63 15.48
C LEU A 52 -17.23 16.41 14.75
N MET A 53 -18.06 15.90 13.84
CA MET A 53 -17.80 14.70 13.05
C MET A 53 -17.52 15.16 11.63
N PHE A 54 -16.39 14.72 11.09
CA PHE A 54 -15.92 15.10 9.75
C PHE A 54 -15.89 13.85 8.87
N PRO A 55 -17.05 13.31 8.46
CA PRO A 55 -17.09 12.11 7.63
C PRO A 55 -16.33 12.34 6.32
N VAL A 56 -15.88 11.25 5.72
CA VAL A 56 -15.26 11.27 4.40
C VAL A 56 -16.32 11.70 3.37
N THR A 57 -16.00 12.74 2.58
CA THR A 57 -16.91 13.36 1.60
C THR A 57 -16.57 12.95 0.17
N TYR A 58 -15.31 12.61 -0.09
CA TYR A 58 -14.81 12.04 -1.33
C TYR A 58 -14.01 10.79 -0.99
N PHE A 59 -14.24 9.72 -1.75
CA PHE A 59 -13.52 8.46 -1.55
C PHE A 59 -13.39 7.75 -2.89
N ASN A 60 -12.17 7.36 -3.23
CA ASN A 60 -11.85 6.66 -4.46
C ASN A 60 -10.75 5.64 -4.19
N VAL A 61 -10.87 4.48 -4.85
CA VAL A 61 -9.90 3.39 -4.73
C VAL A 61 -9.53 2.97 -6.13
N SER A 62 -8.24 2.97 -6.40
CA SER A 62 -7.67 2.52 -7.67
C SER A 62 -6.54 1.54 -7.42
N LYS A 63 -6.04 0.92 -8.49
CA LYS A 63 -4.96 -0.06 -8.41
C LYS A 63 -3.87 0.26 -9.42
N ASP A 64 -2.63 0.08 -8.99
CA ASP A 64 -1.45 0.05 -9.83
C ASP A 64 -1.02 -1.42 -9.97
N LEU A 65 -1.24 -2.01 -11.14
CA LEU A 65 -0.88 -3.41 -11.41
C LEU A 65 0.63 -3.59 -11.66
N ALA A 66 1.35 -2.54 -12.05
CA ALA A 66 2.79 -2.65 -12.25
C ALA A 66 3.51 -2.74 -10.90
N LEU A 67 3.06 -1.94 -9.93
CA LEU A 67 3.59 -1.95 -8.58
C LEU A 67 2.85 -2.91 -7.63
N GLN A 68 1.69 -3.42 -8.04
CA GLN A 68 0.81 -4.26 -7.21
C GLN A 68 0.32 -3.53 -5.95
N HIS A 69 -0.03 -2.25 -6.11
CA HIS A 69 -0.50 -1.39 -5.02
C HIS A 69 -1.97 -1.02 -5.16
N LEU A 70 -2.68 -0.94 -4.03
CA LEU A 70 -3.92 -0.16 -3.95
C LEU A 70 -3.59 1.29 -3.63
N ILE A 71 -4.22 2.20 -4.38
CA ILE A 71 -4.13 3.64 -4.17
C ILE A 71 -5.49 4.12 -3.69
N VAL A 72 -5.54 4.55 -2.44
CA VAL A 72 -6.75 5.03 -1.77
C VAL A 72 -6.65 6.54 -1.65
N GLU A 73 -7.60 7.25 -2.25
CA GLU A 73 -7.69 8.71 -2.21
C GLU A 73 -8.99 9.12 -1.53
N TRP A 74 -8.92 10.09 -0.62
CA TRP A 74 -10.10 10.58 0.08
C TRP A 74 -9.99 12.04 0.48
N ASP A 75 -11.14 12.64 0.78
CA ASP A 75 -11.21 14.00 1.31
C ASP A 75 -12.29 14.11 2.39
N VAL A 76 -12.22 15.18 3.17
CA VAL A 76 -13.19 15.51 4.21
C VAL A 76 -13.77 16.91 3.99
N ASP A 77 -14.72 17.29 4.83
CA ASP A 77 -15.32 18.62 4.74
C ASP A 77 -14.27 19.74 4.82
N LYS A 78 -14.42 20.75 3.95
CA LYS A 78 -13.50 21.89 3.85
C LYS A 78 -13.30 22.61 5.19
N THR A 79 -14.31 22.65 6.06
CA THR A 79 -14.18 23.27 7.39
C THR A 79 -13.10 22.60 8.24
N ALA A 80 -12.84 21.31 8.05
CA ALA A 80 -11.73 20.60 8.69
C ALA A 80 -10.36 21.06 8.18
N HIS A 81 -10.26 21.34 6.87
CA HIS A 81 -9.06 21.90 6.23
C HIS A 81 -8.81 23.34 6.64
N ASP A 82 -9.85 24.18 6.63
CA ASP A 82 -9.76 25.59 7.02
C ASP A 82 -9.31 25.74 8.49
N ALA A 83 -9.72 24.80 9.35
CA ALA A 83 -9.32 24.71 10.75
C ALA A 83 -8.03 23.92 11.00
N GLU A 84 -7.39 23.37 9.95
CA GLU A 84 -6.13 22.60 10.03
C GLU A 84 -6.18 21.48 11.08
N LEU A 85 -7.28 20.73 11.11
CA LEU A 85 -7.51 19.75 12.16
C LEU A 85 -6.52 18.58 12.08
N ALA A 86 -6.05 18.14 13.25
CA ALA A 86 -5.42 16.85 13.41
C ALA A 86 -6.49 15.75 13.35
N MET A 87 -6.31 14.80 12.43
CA MET A 87 -7.27 13.75 12.14
C MET A 87 -6.62 12.37 12.08
N SER A 88 -7.37 11.38 12.51
CA SER A 88 -7.08 9.95 12.39
C SER A 88 -8.08 9.31 11.44
N PHE A 89 -7.58 8.48 10.53
CA PHE A 89 -8.37 7.71 9.59
C PHE A 89 -8.13 6.24 9.83
N GLU A 90 -9.20 5.47 9.97
CA GLU A 90 -9.13 4.01 10.05
C GLU A 90 -9.54 3.44 8.71
N ILE A 91 -8.63 2.68 8.10
CA ILE A 91 -8.77 2.12 6.76
C ILE A 91 -8.79 0.59 6.89
N GLN A 92 -9.76 -0.05 6.23
CA GLN A 92 -9.87 -1.50 6.19
C GLN A 92 -9.85 -2.01 4.76
N VAL A 93 -9.07 -3.06 4.53
CA VAL A 93 -9.02 -3.77 3.26
C VAL A 93 -9.61 -5.16 3.46
N HIS A 94 -10.54 -5.53 2.57
CA HIS A 94 -11.21 -6.81 2.48
C HIS A 94 -10.86 -7.47 1.14
N ARG A 95 -10.87 -8.80 1.14
CA ARG A 95 -10.78 -9.62 -0.06
C ARG A 95 -12.06 -10.44 -0.17
N ALA A 96 -12.49 -10.75 -1.39
CA ALA A 96 -13.78 -11.42 -1.63
C ALA A 96 -14.01 -12.70 -0.78
N ASP A 97 -12.94 -13.42 -0.42
CA ASP A 97 -12.97 -14.64 0.41
C ASP A 97 -12.51 -14.44 1.87
N GLU A 98 -12.08 -13.23 2.27
CA GLU A 98 -11.50 -12.95 3.60
C GLU A 98 -12.08 -11.68 4.23
N ALA A 99 -12.69 -11.86 5.40
CA ALA A 99 -13.55 -10.87 6.03
C ALA A 99 -12.86 -9.59 6.53
N THR A 100 -11.54 -9.54 6.74
CA THR A 100 -10.72 -8.32 6.93
C THR A 100 -9.27 -8.78 6.89
N VAL A 101 -8.51 -8.24 5.94
CA VAL A 101 -7.14 -8.70 5.70
C VAL A 101 -6.12 -7.69 6.22
N TRP A 102 -6.54 -6.43 6.32
CA TRP A 102 -5.73 -5.36 6.86
C TRP A 102 -6.58 -4.31 7.57
N THR A 103 -6.02 -3.71 8.61
CA THR A 103 -6.57 -2.52 9.25
C THR A 103 -5.41 -1.60 9.61
N ASP A 104 -5.48 -0.35 9.16
CA ASP A 104 -4.45 0.66 9.41
C ASP A 104 -5.05 1.95 9.96
N PHE A 105 -4.22 2.71 10.66
CA PHE A 105 -4.56 4.02 11.18
C PHE A 105 -3.63 5.08 10.60
N HIS A 106 -4.17 5.90 9.69
CA HIS A 106 -3.46 7.00 9.08
C HIS A 106 -3.75 8.30 9.84
N ASN A 107 -2.72 8.91 10.44
CA ASN A 107 -2.84 10.15 11.19
C ASN A 107 -2.19 11.30 10.41
N VAL A 108 -2.93 12.39 10.22
CA VAL A 108 -2.46 13.56 9.47
C VAL A 108 -3.09 14.84 10.02
N THR A 109 -2.33 15.93 9.95
CA THR A 109 -2.87 17.29 10.15
C THR A 109 -3.27 17.85 8.79
N LEU A 110 -4.53 18.22 8.65
CA LEU A 110 -5.04 18.77 7.41
C LEU A 110 -4.42 20.14 7.13
N ASN A 111 -4.30 20.45 5.84
CA ASN A 111 -3.78 21.73 5.39
C ASN A 111 -4.88 22.57 4.71
N LYS A 112 -4.68 23.89 4.69
CA LYS A 112 -5.58 24.85 4.01
C LYS A 112 -5.59 24.74 2.49
N SER A 113 -4.70 23.95 1.89
CA SER A 113 -4.69 23.76 0.44
C SER A 113 -5.89 22.93 -0.04
N GLY A 114 -6.58 22.21 0.88
CA GLY A 114 -7.78 21.43 0.55
C GLY A 114 -7.48 20.31 -0.45
N LYS A 115 -6.25 19.79 -0.41
CA LYS A 115 -5.85 18.69 -1.30
C LYS A 115 -6.33 17.36 -0.71
N PRO A 116 -6.84 16.45 -1.55
CA PRO A 116 -7.15 15.09 -1.13
C PRO A 116 -5.93 14.39 -0.52
N LEU A 117 -6.23 13.52 0.44
CA LEU A 117 -5.26 12.64 1.09
C LEU A 117 -5.11 11.35 0.28
N HIS A 118 -3.95 10.73 0.38
CA HIS A 118 -3.67 9.45 -0.26
C HIS A 118 -3.03 8.46 0.71
N TRP A 119 -3.32 7.18 0.51
CA TRP A 119 -2.69 6.06 1.20
C TRP A 119 -2.44 4.94 0.19
N ILE A 120 -1.25 4.36 0.28
CA ILE A 120 -0.80 3.28 -0.60
C ILE A 120 -0.72 2.02 0.24
N TRP A 121 -1.23 0.93 -0.30
CA TRP A 121 -1.16 -0.39 0.32
C TRP A 121 -0.54 -1.40 -0.63
N ASP A 122 0.57 -1.99 -0.20
CA ASP A 122 1.24 -3.09 -0.87
C ASP A 122 0.46 -4.37 -0.63
N SER A 123 -0.01 -4.99 -1.72
CA SER A 123 -0.70 -6.27 -1.63
C SER A 123 0.31 -7.42 -1.52
N ASP A 124 0.04 -8.37 -0.62
CA ASP A 124 0.78 -9.62 -0.50
C ASP A 124 0.47 -10.63 -1.62
N LEU A 125 -0.60 -10.37 -2.39
CA LEU A 125 -1.03 -11.13 -3.56
C LEU A 125 -1.14 -10.22 -4.79
N PRO A 126 -0.92 -10.73 -6.01
CA PRO A 126 -1.24 -9.95 -7.20
C PRO A 126 -2.71 -9.48 -7.21
N LEU A 127 -2.95 -8.22 -7.53
CA LEU A 127 -4.26 -7.58 -7.51
C LEU A 127 -5.19 -8.12 -8.61
N GLU A 128 -4.65 -8.83 -9.59
CA GLU A 128 -5.42 -9.58 -10.59
C GLU A 128 -6.11 -10.81 -9.99
N CYS A 129 -5.56 -11.39 -8.91
CA CYS A 129 -6.01 -12.65 -8.35
C CYS A 129 -7.43 -12.60 -7.82
N MET A 130 -7.81 -11.49 -7.18
CA MET A 130 -9.11 -11.33 -6.57
C MET A 130 -9.51 -9.87 -6.37
N SER A 131 -10.81 -9.66 -6.21
CA SER A 131 -11.38 -8.36 -5.94
C SER A 131 -11.07 -7.89 -4.52
N HIS A 132 -10.67 -6.63 -4.40
CA HIS A 132 -10.32 -5.99 -3.13
C HIS A 132 -11.32 -4.87 -2.84
N SER A 133 -11.84 -4.84 -1.62
CA SER A 133 -12.78 -3.82 -1.16
C SER A 133 -12.14 -3.01 -0.03
N VAL A 134 -12.25 -1.68 -0.10
CA VAL A 134 -11.71 -0.78 0.92
C VAL A 134 -12.84 0.06 1.50
N ARG A 135 -12.79 0.31 2.80
CA ARG A 135 -13.62 1.32 3.45
C ARG A 135 -12.80 2.13 4.43
N ILE A 136 -13.29 3.32 4.74
CA ILE A 136 -12.60 4.28 5.59
C ILE A 136 -13.58 4.96 6.55
N ARG A 137 -13.10 5.33 7.74
CA ARG A 137 -13.79 6.25 8.65
C ARG A 137 -12.79 7.22 9.27
N SER A 138 -13.27 8.34 9.76
CA SER A 138 -12.44 9.44 10.24
C SER A 138 -12.77 9.82 11.68
N LYS A 139 -11.81 10.43 12.36
CA LYS A 139 -11.97 11.02 13.69
C LYS A 139 -11.03 12.20 13.85
N ALA A 140 -11.57 13.36 14.18
CA ALA A 140 -10.75 14.48 14.61
C ALA A 140 -10.17 14.20 16.01
N GLU A 141 -8.93 14.61 16.27
CA GLU A 141 -8.26 14.39 17.56
C GLU A 141 -9.04 15.01 18.73
N ALA A 142 -9.60 16.21 18.52
CA ALA A 142 -10.45 16.89 19.48
C ALA A 142 -11.82 16.21 19.72
N SER A 143 -12.22 15.28 18.85
CA SER A 143 -13.45 14.51 18.96
C SER A 143 -13.21 13.15 19.63
N LYS A 144 -14.19 12.68 20.40
CA LYS A 144 -14.16 11.34 20.99
C LYS A 144 -14.83 10.29 20.10
N ILE A 145 -15.53 10.71 19.05
CA ILE A 145 -16.43 9.88 18.25
C ILE A 145 -15.85 9.70 16.85
N TRP A 146 -15.87 8.46 16.36
CA TRP A 146 -15.57 8.13 14.97
C TRP A 146 -16.76 8.42 14.06
N SER A 147 -16.50 8.82 12.82
CA SER A 147 -17.53 8.88 11.80
C SER A 147 -18.14 7.50 11.53
N GLN A 148 -19.28 7.50 10.87
CA GLN A 148 -19.75 6.29 10.19
C GLN A 148 -18.71 5.84 9.15
N TRP A 149 -18.69 4.55 8.86
CA TRP A 149 -17.90 3.99 7.77
C TRP A 149 -18.40 4.49 6.43
N SER A 150 -17.47 4.72 5.50
CA SER A 150 -17.81 4.81 4.08
C SER A 150 -18.46 3.51 3.60
N PRO A 151 -19.20 3.54 2.48
CA PRO A 151 -19.46 2.35 1.70
C PRO A 151 -18.15 1.63 1.34
N TRP A 152 -18.28 0.34 1.00
CA TRP A 152 -17.18 -0.42 0.42
C TRP A 152 -16.95 0.00 -1.02
N GLU A 153 -15.75 0.50 -1.32
CA GLU A 153 -15.30 0.72 -2.70
C GLU A 153 -14.49 -0.48 -3.14
N THR A 154 -14.87 -1.10 -4.25
CA THR A 154 -14.30 -2.38 -4.70
C THR A 154 -13.59 -2.23 -6.02
N VAL A 155 -12.31 -2.58 -6.04
CA VAL A 155 -11.55 -2.76 -7.28
C VAL A 155 -11.58 -4.23 -7.68
N LEU A 156 -12.08 -4.49 -8.89
CA LEU A 156 -12.29 -5.85 -9.37
C LEU A 156 -10.97 -6.53 -9.75
N GLY A 157 -10.82 -7.79 -9.32
CA GLY A 157 -9.84 -8.73 -9.85
C GLY A 157 -10.40 -9.48 -11.06
N LEU A 158 -9.67 -10.49 -11.52
CA LEU A 158 -10.10 -11.39 -12.58
C LEU A 158 -10.91 -12.59 -12.05
N ASP A 159 -11.07 -12.71 -10.73
CA ASP A 159 -12.00 -13.61 -10.07
C ASP A 159 -13.46 -13.36 -10.47
N ALA A 160 -13.81 -12.09 -10.67
CA ALA A 160 -15.14 -11.67 -11.13
C ALA A 160 -15.35 -11.82 -12.64
N SER A 161 -14.26 -12.05 -13.40
CA SER A 161 -14.29 -12.09 -14.87
C SER A 161 -14.58 -13.48 -15.44
N ASP A 162 -15.17 -13.53 -16.62
CA ASP A 162 -15.37 -14.78 -17.35
C ASP A 162 -14.13 -15.06 -18.21
N ASN A 163 -13.18 -15.79 -17.64
CA ASN A 163 -11.94 -16.15 -18.34
C ASN A 163 -12.20 -17.23 -19.38
N TYR A 164 -11.46 -17.20 -20.50
CA TYR A 164 -11.53 -18.24 -21.54
C TYR A 164 -10.84 -19.56 -21.11
N GLY A 165 -9.91 -19.48 -20.17
CA GLY A 165 -9.15 -20.59 -19.61
C GLY A 165 -8.47 -20.15 -18.30
N PRO A 166 -7.69 -21.04 -17.66
CA PRO A 166 -6.96 -20.66 -16.46
C PRO A 166 -5.90 -19.60 -16.80
N LYS A 167 -5.54 -18.75 -15.83
CA LYS A 167 -4.47 -17.75 -15.93
C LYS A 167 -3.61 -17.76 -14.68
N ILE A 168 -2.33 -17.46 -14.79
CA ILE A 168 -1.41 -17.36 -13.65
C ILE A 168 -0.86 -15.93 -13.56
N PHE A 169 -0.84 -15.38 -12.35
CA PHE A 169 -0.23 -14.08 -12.05
C PHE A 169 0.81 -14.18 -10.93
N PRO A 170 1.94 -13.46 -11.04
CA PRO A 170 2.40 -12.78 -12.25
C PRO A 170 2.72 -13.81 -13.36
N GLU A 171 2.59 -13.40 -14.62
CA GLU A 171 2.88 -14.26 -15.79
C GLU A 171 4.40 -14.49 -15.94
N GLU A 172 5.16 -13.43 -15.69
CA GLU A 172 6.61 -13.41 -15.63
C GLU A 172 7.06 -12.52 -14.48
N LYS A 173 8.06 -12.94 -13.71
CA LYS A 173 8.67 -12.12 -12.65
C LYS A 173 10.12 -12.49 -12.41
N VAL A 174 10.94 -11.52 -12.03
CA VAL A 174 12.27 -11.82 -11.49
C VAL A 174 12.25 -11.61 -9.98
N ILE A 175 12.84 -12.55 -9.24
CA ILE A 175 13.00 -12.45 -7.78
C ILE A 175 14.48 -12.54 -7.40
N GLU A 176 14.84 -11.86 -6.33
CA GLU A 176 16.16 -11.99 -5.74
C GLU A 176 16.33 -13.34 -5.03
N GLU A 177 17.51 -13.93 -5.16
CA GLU A 177 17.90 -15.16 -4.48
C GLU A 177 17.66 -15.05 -2.97
N GLY A 178 17.00 -16.06 -2.40
CA GLY A 178 16.66 -16.12 -0.97
C GLY A 178 15.32 -15.45 -0.62
N LEU A 179 14.69 -14.73 -1.56
CA LEU A 179 13.33 -14.24 -1.39
C LEU A 179 12.28 -15.31 -1.76
N GLY A 180 11.02 -14.99 -1.43
CA GLY A 180 9.87 -15.80 -1.81
C GLY A 180 9.02 -15.11 -2.88
N ILE A 181 8.17 -15.90 -3.53
CA ILE A 181 7.17 -15.42 -4.47
C ILE A 181 5.84 -16.09 -4.15
N THR A 182 4.76 -15.30 -4.27
CA THR A 182 3.40 -15.84 -4.29
C THR A 182 2.82 -15.64 -5.68
N LEU A 183 2.34 -16.72 -6.26
CA LEU A 183 1.59 -16.73 -7.51
C LEU A 183 0.14 -17.10 -7.24
N CYS A 184 -0.75 -16.62 -8.08
CA CYS A 184 -2.12 -17.11 -8.10
C CYS A 184 -2.47 -17.70 -9.46
N CYS A 185 -3.34 -18.70 -9.44
CA CYS A 185 -4.05 -19.18 -10.60
C CYS A 185 -5.52 -18.82 -10.50
N ILE A 186 -6.10 -18.35 -11.59
CA ILE A 186 -7.51 -18.00 -11.69
C ILE A 186 -8.11 -18.88 -12.79
N GLY A 187 -9.01 -19.77 -12.41
CA GLY A 187 -9.72 -20.65 -13.32
C GLY A 187 -10.90 -19.97 -14.00
N ARG A 188 -11.54 -20.70 -14.90
CA ARG A 188 -12.82 -20.31 -15.49
C ARG A 188 -13.90 -20.19 -14.42
N LYS A 189 -14.88 -19.33 -14.70
CA LYS A 189 -16.01 -19.11 -13.80
C LYS A 189 -16.75 -20.43 -13.58
N GLY A 190 -16.86 -20.84 -12.31
CA GLY A 190 -17.51 -22.10 -11.93
C GLY A 190 -16.65 -23.35 -12.06
N GLN A 191 -15.42 -23.26 -12.59
CA GLN A 191 -14.47 -24.37 -12.58
C GLN A 191 -13.63 -24.40 -11.31
N ILE A 192 -13.12 -25.59 -10.99
CA ILE A 192 -12.18 -25.79 -9.89
C ILE A 192 -10.76 -25.93 -10.41
N ILE A 193 -9.78 -25.37 -9.69
CA ILE A 193 -8.37 -25.64 -9.99
C ILE A 193 -8.03 -27.06 -9.56
N LYS A 194 -7.62 -27.90 -10.53
CA LYS A 194 -7.27 -29.31 -10.31
C LYS A 194 -5.83 -29.44 -9.80
N GLU A 195 -4.89 -28.78 -10.47
CA GLU A 195 -3.47 -28.84 -10.16
C GLU A 195 -2.88 -27.43 -10.25
N PHE A 196 -2.05 -27.06 -9.27
CA PHE A 196 -1.25 -25.83 -9.32
C PHE A 196 0.13 -26.12 -8.70
N PHE A 197 1.17 -26.18 -9.53
CA PHE A 197 2.47 -26.70 -9.14
C PHE A 197 3.63 -26.06 -9.89
N LEU A 198 4.83 -26.17 -9.31
CA LEU A 198 6.09 -25.87 -9.97
C LEU A 198 6.62 -27.12 -10.66
N SER A 199 7.21 -26.99 -11.85
CA SER A 199 7.87 -28.14 -12.51
C SER A 199 9.15 -28.57 -11.81
N ASP A 200 9.74 -27.68 -11.03
CA ASP A 200 10.99 -27.92 -10.32
C ASP A 200 10.72 -28.58 -8.96
N SER A 201 11.28 -29.78 -8.75
CA SER A 201 11.13 -30.53 -7.52
C SER A 201 12.01 -30.01 -6.37
N ASP A 202 13.04 -29.23 -6.67
CA ASP A 202 14.00 -28.73 -5.68
C ASP A 202 13.52 -27.44 -5.00
N VAL A 203 12.50 -26.78 -5.57
CA VAL A 203 11.84 -25.63 -4.97
C VAL A 203 10.70 -26.10 -4.06
N ASN A 204 10.86 -25.94 -2.75
CA ASN A 204 9.78 -26.19 -1.82
C ASN A 204 8.72 -25.08 -1.90
N TYR A 205 7.45 -25.47 -2.07
CA TYR A 205 6.33 -24.55 -2.15
C TYR A 205 5.10 -25.11 -1.44
N PHE A 206 4.21 -24.20 -1.04
CA PHE A 206 2.89 -24.52 -0.52
C PHE A 206 1.85 -24.05 -1.51
N ASN A 207 0.85 -24.88 -1.81
CA ASN A 207 -0.30 -24.47 -2.59
C ASN A 207 -1.59 -24.58 -1.78
N LYS A 208 -2.53 -23.70 -2.08
CA LYS A 208 -3.89 -23.70 -1.53
C LYS A 208 -4.84 -23.36 -2.65
N THR A 209 -5.75 -24.26 -2.97
CA THR A 209 -6.80 -24.02 -3.97
C THR A 209 -8.15 -23.83 -3.28
N ASN A 210 -8.86 -22.76 -3.64
CA ASN A 210 -10.25 -22.51 -3.27
C ASN A 210 -11.07 -22.39 -4.55
N ARG A 211 -11.88 -23.40 -4.88
CA ARG A 211 -12.73 -23.44 -6.08
C ARG A 211 -12.00 -22.86 -7.31
N GLN A 212 -12.30 -21.63 -7.70
CA GLN A 212 -11.78 -20.94 -8.88
C GLN A 212 -10.36 -20.37 -8.72
N ILE A 213 -9.86 -20.15 -7.50
CA ILE A 213 -8.57 -19.49 -7.26
C ILE A 213 -7.59 -20.47 -6.60
N GLY A 214 -6.41 -20.63 -7.19
CA GLY A 214 -5.26 -21.28 -6.58
C GLY A 214 -4.25 -20.25 -6.12
N LEU A 215 -3.63 -20.46 -4.96
CA LEU A 215 -2.47 -19.70 -4.48
C LEU A 215 -1.30 -20.67 -4.34
N LEU A 216 -0.11 -20.25 -4.75
CA LEU A 216 1.13 -21.00 -4.62
C LEU A 216 2.21 -20.06 -4.10
N THR A 217 2.79 -20.39 -2.95
CA THR A 217 3.87 -19.60 -2.35
C THR A 217 5.12 -20.46 -2.25
N ALA A 218 6.18 -20.03 -2.93
CA ALA A 218 7.53 -20.56 -2.77
C ALA A 218 8.32 -19.61 -1.86
N LYS A 219 9.03 -20.16 -0.87
CA LYS A 219 9.82 -19.37 0.09
C LYS A 219 11.28 -19.71 -0.03
N ASN A 220 12.15 -18.71 0.11
CA ASN A 220 13.60 -18.88 0.14
C ASN A 220 14.11 -19.64 -1.10
N VAL A 221 13.75 -19.14 -2.29
CA VAL A 221 14.12 -19.78 -3.56
C VAL A 221 15.59 -19.47 -3.86
N THR A 222 16.38 -20.50 -4.14
CA THR A 222 17.83 -20.36 -4.36
C THR A 222 18.22 -20.73 -5.78
N LEU A 223 19.33 -20.19 -6.28
CA LEU A 223 19.84 -20.49 -7.63
C LEU A 223 20.23 -21.97 -7.80
N ARG A 224 20.67 -22.64 -6.72
CA ARG A 224 21.03 -24.06 -6.76
C ARG A 224 19.82 -24.98 -6.77
N GLY A 225 18.70 -24.54 -6.20
CA GLY A 225 17.48 -25.33 -6.10
C GLY A 225 16.45 -25.00 -7.18
N ALA A 226 16.84 -24.27 -8.23
CA ALA A 226 15.93 -23.81 -9.28
C ALA A 226 16.58 -23.91 -10.67
N SER A 227 15.96 -24.68 -11.55
CA SER A 227 16.17 -24.69 -12.99
C SER A 227 15.63 -23.39 -13.57
N GLN A 228 16.43 -22.65 -14.33
CA GLN A 228 16.03 -21.35 -14.87
C GLN A 228 15.57 -21.44 -16.33
N PRO A 229 14.40 -20.88 -16.69
CA PRO A 229 13.37 -20.32 -15.81
C PRO A 229 12.60 -21.39 -15.01
N VAL A 230 12.12 -21.02 -13.82
CA VAL A 230 11.24 -21.90 -13.04
C VAL A 230 9.84 -21.84 -13.65
N SER A 231 9.35 -22.98 -14.15
CA SER A 231 8.03 -23.06 -14.77
C SER A 231 6.94 -23.38 -13.75
N VAL A 232 5.83 -22.66 -13.88
CA VAL A 232 4.64 -22.81 -13.05
C VAL A 232 3.49 -23.25 -13.94
N PHE A 233 2.76 -24.27 -13.51
CA PHE A 233 1.62 -24.79 -14.25
C PHE A 233 0.37 -24.77 -13.39
N CYS A 234 -0.72 -24.32 -13.99
CA CYS A 234 -2.05 -24.44 -13.42
C CYS A 234 -2.95 -25.18 -14.39
N LYS A 235 -3.70 -26.16 -13.90
CA LYS A 235 -4.64 -26.95 -14.70
C LYS A 235 -6.00 -26.96 -14.05
N GLU A 236 -7.01 -26.90 -14.90
CA GLU A 236 -8.41 -27.08 -14.52
C GLU A 236 -9.05 -28.20 -15.36
N PRO A 237 -10.13 -28.83 -14.89
CA PRO A 237 -10.91 -29.74 -15.71
C PRO A 237 -11.66 -28.95 -16.80
N CYS A 238 -11.50 -29.34 -18.06
CA CYS A 238 -12.29 -28.77 -19.14
C CYS A 238 -12.30 -29.66 -20.38
N SER A 239 -13.33 -29.44 -21.22
CA SER A 239 -13.49 -30.04 -22.54
C SER A 239 -12.96 -29.15 -23.66
N GLU A 240 -12.82 -27.84 -23.41
CA GLU A 240 -12.38 -26.84 -24.39
C GLU A 240 -11.02 -26.27 -23.98
N GLU A 241 -10.03 -26.34 -24.88
CA GLU A 241 -8.68 -25.82 -24.66
C GLU A 241 -8.63 -24.27 -24.68
N PRO A 242 -7.70 -23.62 -23.95
CA PRO A 242 -6.65 -24.24 -23.15
C PRO A 242 -7.13 -24.64 -21.75
N CYS A 243 -6.75 -25.86 -21.34
CA CYS A 243 -7.06 -26.41 -20.02
C CYS A 243 -5.97 -26.19 -18.97
N TYR A 244 -4.92 -25.48 -19.37
CA TYR A 244 -3.82 -25.16 -18.50
C TYR A 244 -3.27 -23.77 -18.81
N ALA A 245 -2.63 -23.21 -17.81
CA ALA A 245 -1.86 -21.98 -17.89
C ALA A 245 -0.41 -22.29 -17.54
N HIS A 246 0.49 -21.51 -18.12
CA HIS A 246 1.92 -21.57 -17.87
C HIS A 246 2.40 -20.16 -17.54
N ALA A 247 3.26 -20.06 -16.55
CA ALA A 247 3.96 -18.85 -16.16
C ALA A 247 5.39 -19.21 -15.78
N VAL A 248 6.26 -18.21 -15.73
CA VAL A 248 7.66 -18.40 -15.37
C VAL A 248 8.11 -17.37 -14.36
N PHE A 249 9.10 -17.73 -13.55
CA PHE A 249 9.86 -16.72 -12.82
C PHE A 249 11.35 -17.04 -12.83
N PHE A 250 12.15 -16.01 -12.73
CA PHE A 250 13.60 -16.07 -12.72
C PHE A 250 14.13 -15.75 -11.33
N VAL A 251 15.23 -16.40 -10.96
CA VAL A 251 15.90 -16.15 -9.69
C VAL A 251 17.24 -15.52 -10.02
N GLY A 252 17.51 -14.33 -9.48
CA GLY A 252 18.73 -13.60 -9.80
C GLY A 252 19.36 -12.98 -8.57
N ARG A 253 20.48 -12.30 -8.79
CA ARG A 253 21.11 -11.43 -7.78
C ARG A 253 21.09 -9.99 -8.25
N PRO A 254 20.99 -9.02 -7.34
CA PRO A 254 21.24 -7.63 -7.70
C PRO A 254 22.68 -7.51 -8.25
N PRO A 255 22.89 -6.73 -9.31
CA PRO A 255 24.22 -6.50 -9.84
C PRO A 255 25.10 -5.79 -8.80
N ASP A 256 26.36 -6.21 -8.73
CA ASP A 256 27.34 -5.59 -7.84
C ASP A 256 27.68 -4.16 -8.31
N THR A 257 28.25 -3.37 -7.40
CA THR A 257 28.83 -2.08 -7.78
C THR A 257 30.00 -2.32 -8.74
N PRO A 258 30.02 -1.68 -9.93
CA PRO A 258 31.12 -1.83 -10.88
C PRO A 258 32.49 -1.55 -10.26
N GLY A 259 33.40 -2.51 -10.37
CA GLY A 259 34.79 -2.37 -9.93
C GLY A 259 35.69 -1.79 -11.02
N ASP A 260 36.84 -1.25 -10.63
CA ASP A 260 37.92 -0.83 -11.55
C ASP A 260 37.46 0.07 -12.71
N PHE A 261 36.60 1.04 -12.40
CA PHE A 261 36.09 1.97 -13.40
C PHE A 261 37.19 2.89 -13.93
N SER A 262 37.35 2.93 -15.25
CA SER A 262 38.26 3.85 -15.92
C SER A 262 37.67 4.34 -17.24
N CYS A 263 37.89 5.61 -17.58
CA CYS A 263 37.49 6.16 -18.87
C CYS A 263 38.69 6.76 -19.58
N GLN A 264 38.79 6.53 -20.89
CA GLN A 264 39.87 7.04 -21.73
C GLN A 264 39.29 7.61 -23.03
N THR A 265 39.98 8.57 -23.62
CA THR A 265 39.65 9.09 -24.96
C THR A 265 40.90 9.14 -25.81
N ARG A 266 40.79 8.74 -27.08
CA ARG A 266 41.90 8.79 -28.04
C ARG A 266 41.84 10.00 -28.97
N ASN A 267 40.65 10.53 -29.19
CA ASN A 267 40.37 11.54 -30.23
C ASN A 267 39.64 12.78 -29.67
N MET A 268 39.45 12.87 -28.35
CA MET A 268 38.69 13.93 -27.65
C MET A 268 37.22 14.07 -28.08
N THR A 269 36.69 13.14 -28.90
CA THR A 269 35.29 13.12 -29.33
C THR A 269 34.54 11.90 -28.82
N THR A 270 35.23 10.79 -28.56
CA THR A 270 34.66 9.55 -28.01
C THR A 270 35.33 9.22 -26.69
N VAL A 271 34.53 8.99 -25.65
CA VAL A 271 34.99 8.48 -24.35
C VAL A 271 34.65 6.99 -24.27
N THR A 272 35.65 6.17 -24.01
CA THR A 272 35.48 4.73 -23.77
C THR A 272 35.69 4.47 -22.29
N CYS A 273 34.66 3.97 -21.62
CA CYS A 273 34.72 3.57 -20.23
C CYS A 273 34.73 2.05 -20.09
N THR A 274 35.55 1.54 -19.18
CA THR A 274 35.66 0.13 -18.83
C THR A 274 35.44 -0.05 -17.34
N TRP A 275 34.84 -1.17 -16.96
CA TRP A 275 34.63 -1.57 -15.57
C TRP A 275 34.49 -3.09 -15.48
N ASN A 276 34.71 -3.62 -14.28
CA ASN A 276 34.42 -4.99 -13.92
C ASN A 276 32.98 -5.10 -13.43
N GLN A 277 32.21 -6.04 -14.00
CA GLN A 277 30.78 -6.24 -13.69
C GLN A 277 30.53 -6.83 -12.30
N GLY A 278 31.56 -7.39 -11.65
CA GLY A 278 31.43 -8.06 -10.36
C GLY A 278 30.94 -9.50 -10.50
N ARG A 279 30.11 -9.97 -9.56
CA ARG A 279 29.58 -11.34 -9.57
C ARG A 279 28.47 -11.52 -10.61
N ASP A 280 28.31 -12.76 -11.07
CA ASP A 280 27.22 -13.13 -11.98
C ASP A 280 25.87 -12.93 -11.29
N THR A 281 24.96 -12.24 -11.98
CA THR A 281 23.57 -12.00 -11.53
C THR A 281 22.63 -13.15 -11.87
N TYR A 282 23.08 -14.10 -12.70
CA TYR A 282 22.30 -15.23 -13.20
C TYR A 282 21.09 -14.84 -14.04
N LEU A 283 21.06 -13.60 -14.52
CA LEU A 283 20.02 -13.08 -15.39
C LEU A 283 20.61 -12.75 -16.75
N TYR A 284 20.05 -13.34 -17.81
CA TYR A 284 20.59 -13.29 -19.16
C TYR A 284 19.55 -12.78 -20.16
N GLY A 285 20.01 -12.44 -21.37
CA GLY A 285 19.12 -11.99 -22.45
C GLY A 285 18.38 -10.70 -22.07
N CYS A 286 17.05 -10.70 -22.16
CA CYS A 286 16.23 -9.53 -21.85
C CYS A 286 16.17 -9.19 -20.35
N HIS A 287 16.50 -10.13 -19.47
CA HIS A 287 16.60 -9.89 -18.01
C HIS A 287 18.01 -9.50 -17.55
N SER A 288 18.97 -9.40 -18.48
CA SER A 288 20.34 -9.02 -18.13
C SER A 288 20.39 -7.65 -17.47
N SER A 289 21.32 -7.52 -16.50
CA SER A 289 21.51 -6.28 -15.75
C SER A 289 21.96 -5.14 -16.68
N LYS A 290 21.28 -3.99 -16.58
CA LYS A 290 21.59 -2.80 -17.39
C LYS A 290 22.29 -1.74 -16.56
N HIS A 291 23.52 -1.43 -16.93
CA HIS A 291 24.28 -0.33 -16.32
C HIS A 291 24.10 0.93 -17.16
N THR A 292 23.66 2.02 -16.52
CA THR A 292 23.54 3.32 -17.19
C THR A 292 24.53 4.30 -16.58
N LEU A 293 25.34 4.91 -17.44
CA LEU A 293 26.28 5.97 -17.08
C LEU A 293 25.57 7.32 -17.18
N PHE A 294 25.68 8.14 -16.13
CA PHE A 294 25.17 9.50 -16.10
C PHE A 294 26.33 10.48 -15.98
N ASP A 295 26.32 11.52 -16.82
CA ASP A 295 27.22 12.66 -16.71
C ASP A 295 26.43 13.81 -16.08
N ASP A 296 26.88 14.28 -14.91
CA ASP A 296 26.37 15.52 -14.34
C ASP A 296 27.53 16.52 -14.32
N SER A 297 27.63 17.26 -15.43
CA SER A 297 28.37 18.52 -15.55
C SER A 297 29.86 18.49 -15.12
N PHE A 298 30.73 18.35 -16.12
CA PHE A 298 32.13 18.82 -16.19
C PHE A 298 33.23 18.18 -15.34
N LEU A 299 33.02 17.21 -14.45
CA LEU A 299 34.13 16.39 -13.91
C LEU A 299 33.73 15.09 -13.17
N THR A 300 32.44 14.75 -13.10
CA THR A 300 31.98 13.58 -12.31
C THR A 300 31.03 12.70 -13.12
N VAL A 301 31.46 11.47 -13.42
CA VAL A 301 30.61 10.44 -14.01
C VAL A 301 30.04 9.58 -12.89
N TRP A 302 28.72 9.47 -12.84
CA TRP A 302 28.01 8.64 -11.87
C TRP A 302 27.48 7.37 -12.52
N PHE A 303 27.47 6.29 -11.74
CA PHE A 303 26.76 5.07 -12.11
C PHE A 303 25.37 5.06 -11.49
N LYS A 304 24.35 4.81 -12.31
CA LYS A 304 23.10 4.26 -11.80
C LYS A 304 23.01 2.82 -12.27
N VAL A 305 23.01 1.92 -11.31
CA VAL A 305 22.53 0.57 -11.53
C VAL A 305 21.02 0.68 -11.74
N SER A 306 20.59 0.56 -12.98
CA SER A 306 19.17 0.31 -13.30
C SER A 306 18.92 -1.14 -12.87
N GLY A 307 18.01 -1.33 -11.92
CA GLY A 307 17.75 -2.63 -11.31
C GLY A 307 17.29 -3.70 -12.30
N ILE A 308 16.94 -4.85 -11.75
CA ILE A 308 16.37 -5.98 -12.48
C ILE A 308 15.03 -5.54 -13.10
N SER A 309 14.83 -5.75 -14.41
CA SER A 309 13.56 -5.42 -15.09
C SER A 309 12.63 -6.62 -15.14
N ASP A 310 11.40 -6.45 -14.65
CA ASP A 310 10.36 -7.49 -14.58
C ASP A 310 9.60 -7.72 -15.91
N LEU A 311 9.81 -6.88 -16.93
CA LEU A 311 9.10 -6.98 -18.22
C LEU A 311 10.07 -7.08 -19.40
N CYS A 312 10.04 -8.21 -20.10
CA CYS A 312 10.58 -8.32 -21.46
C CYS A 312 9.61 -7.68 -22.48
N ILE A 313 9.61 -6.35 -22.58
CA ILE A 313 9.01 -5.69 -23.74
C ILE A 313 9.93 -5.97 -24.94
N GLY A 314 9.46 -6.79 -25.88
CA GLY A 314 10.12 -7.02 -27.15
C GLY A 314 10.44 -5.68 -27.80
N SER A 315 11.72 -5.33 -27.84
CA SER A 315 12.20 -4.16 -28.56
C SER A 315 11.92 -4.36 -30.05
N LEU A 316 10.88 -3.69 -30.56
CA LEU A 316 10.76 -3.40 -31.99
C LEU A 316 12.10 -2.85 -32.48
N PRO A 317 12.64 -3.33 -33.62
CA PRO A 317 13.93 -2.88 -34.12
C PRO A 317 13.82 -1.38 -34.40
N GLN A 318 14.53 -0.57 -33.62
CA GLN A 318 14.75 0.83 -33.95
C GLN A 318 15.46 0.82 -35.31
N ARG A 319 14.73 1.24 -36.35
CA ARG A 319 15.33 1.56 -37.64
C ARG A 319 16.45 2.55 -37.39
N HIS A 320 17.67 2.15 -37.75
CA HIS A 320 18.78 3.05 -37.89
C HIS A 320 18.38 4.19 -38.83
N LEU A 321 18.09 5.36 -38.29
CA LEU A 321 18.27 6.61 -38.99
C LEU A 321 19.75 6.97 -38.84
N ASN A 322 20.53 6.63 -39.86
CA ASN A 322 21.83 7.24 -40.08
C ASN A 322 21.64 8.51 -40.92
N PRO A 323 22.52 9.52 -40.75
CA PRO A 323 22.39 10.87 -41.31
C PRO A 323 22.40 10.93 -42.84
#